data_AF-A0AAV3QK27-F1
#
_entry.id   AF-A0AAV3QK27-F1
#
_cell.length_a   1.000
_cell.length_b   1.000
_cell.length_c   1.000
_cell.angle_alpha   90.00
_cell.angle_beta   90.00
_cell.angle_gamma   90.00
#
_symmetry.space_group_name_H-M   'P 1'
#
loop_
_entity.id
_entity.type
_entity.pdbx_description
1 polymer ?
#
loop_
_entity_poly.entity_id
_entity_poly.type
_entity_poly.pdbx_seq_one_letter_code
_entity_poly.pdbx_strand_id
1 'polypeptide(L)'
;MEELFVRESSILLANIVCNFDGVDEIEVYPSQVPDLSSQSPLIISGRYRGIFPEKLKVRGVVSDMSNYSVDLEVQESKEDFVIKMVAKEQIDILTAQSWLSGNKDLEAKVAKISAENDMISEFTRMFLLESDKGIPNSKPTSQKVSRKTGPKKAEDPKHPSTILLQYIGIGFGNISATVDNIPPGSRETKAMETAEALAKEASNCCSKCCAKVCGHCCCMCCIRACSRMNDQCAVVLTQLCSALACLGCFSCCEACSGNDG
;
A
#
# COMPACT_ATOMS: atom_id res chain seq x y z
N MET A 1 -20.26 -3.67 13.73
CA MET A 1 -20.23 -5.10 14.16
C MET A 1 -21.63 -5.68 14.11
N GLU A 2 -22.64 -5.01 14.68
CA GLU A 2 -24.04 -5.46 14.62
C GLU A 2 -24.56 -5.64 13.20
N GLU A 3 -24.30 -4.72 12.26
CA GLU A 3 -24.74 -4.84 10.86
C GLU A 3 -24.19 -6.10 10.16
N LEU A 4 -22.91 -6.41 10.38
CA LEU A 4 -22.30 -7.64 9.85
C LEU A 4 -22.99 -8.87 10.45
N PHE A 5 -23.23 -8.87 11.76
CA PHE A 5 -23.91 -9.98 12.42
C PHE A 5 -25.33 -10.17 11.89
N VAL A 6 -26.10 -9.09 11.72
CA VAL A 6 -27.45 -9.12 11.16
C VAL A 6 -27.45 -9.66 9.73
N ARG A 7 -26.45 -9.28 8.91
CA ARG A 7 -26.29 -9.81 7.55
C ARG A 7 -26.05 -11.32 7.56
N GLU A 8 -25.09 -11.79 8.35
CA GLU A 8 -24.71 -13.20 8.42
C GLU A 8 -25.78 -14.07 9.11
N SER A 9 -26.64 -13.49 9.96
CA SER A 9 -27.74 -14.20 10.60
C SER A 9 -29.01 -14.27 9.76
N SER A 10 -29.06 -13.57 8.62
CA SER A 10 -30.27 -13.42 7.78
C SER A 10 -30.13 -14.12 6.43
N ILE A 11 -29.58 -15.33 6.43
CA ILE A 11 -29.36 -16.14 5.23
C ILE A 11 -30.71 -16.62 4.67
N LEU A 12 -30.94 -16.34 3.39
CA LEU A 12 -32.11 -16.79 2.63
C LEU A 12 -31.83 -18.09 1.87
N LEU A 13 -30.65 -18.19 1.26
CA LEU A 13 -30.27 -19.31 0.42
C LEU A 13 -28.77 -19.61 0.58
N ALA A 14 -28.44 -20.87 0.82
CA ALA A 14 -27.07 -21.35 0.96
C ALA A 14 -26.71 -22.36 -0.13
N ASN A 15 -25.42 -22.70 -0.24
CA ASN A 15 -24.90 -23.69 -1.21
C ASN A 15 -25.38 -23.42 -2.65
N ILE A 16 -25.26 -22.16 -3.06
CA ILE A 16 -25.82 -21.68 -4.33
C ILE A 16 -25.01 -22.25 -5.50
N VAL A 17 -25.71 -22.82 -6.48
CA VAL A 17 -25.13 -23.38 -7.71
C VAL A 17 -25.86 -22.81 -8.92
N CYS A 18 -25.12 -22.13 -9.79
CA CYS A 18 -25.60 -21.65 -11.08
C CYS A 18 -25.27 -22.66 -12.17
N ASN A 19 -26.27 -23.02 -12.99
CA ASN A 19 -26.08 -23.95 -14.10
C ASN A 19 -25.88 -23.21 -15.42
N PHE A 20 -24.69 -23.34 -16.02
CA PHE A 20 -24.30 -22.68 -17.26
C PHE A 20 -24.23 -23.64 -18.45
N ASP A 21 -25.11 -24.66 -18.48
CA ASP A 21 -25.18 -25.63 -19.58
C ASP A 21 -25.20 -24.94 -20.96
N GLY A 22 -24.38 -25.44 -21.89
CA GLY A 22 -24.28 -24.92 -23.26
C GLY A 22 -23.24 -23.81 -23.46
N VAL A 23 -22.53 -23.40 -22.41
CA VAL A 23 -21.39 -22.48 -22.49
C VAL A 23 -20.09 -23.27 -22.58
N ASP A 24 -19.26 -22.99 -23.60
CA ASP A 24 -18.03 -23.77 -23.88
C ASP A 24 -16.92 -23.51 -22.86
N GLU A 25 -16.67 -22.22 -22.57
CA GLU A 25 -15.67 -21.77 -21.59
C GLU A 25 -16.32 -20.72 -20.71
N ILE A 26 -16.22 -20.89 -19.39
CA ILE A 26 -16.77 -19.93 -18.43
C ILE A 26 -15.76 -19.64 -17.31
N GLU A 27 -15.60 -18.36 -17.02
CA GLU A 27 -14.82 -17.85 -15.91
C GLU A 27 -15.77 -17.05 -15.02
N VAL A 28 -15.91 -17.43 -13.75
CA VAL A 28 -16.91 -16.86 -12.82
C VAL A 28 -16.25 -16.43 -11.52
N TYR A 29 -16.70 -15.28 -11.01
CA TYR A 29 -16.26 -14.66 -9.77
C TYR A 29 -17.46 -14.24 -8.91
N PRO A 30 -17.39 -14.47 -7.58
CA PRO A 30 -16.36 -15.25 -6.90
C PRO A 30 -16.41 -16.74 -7.30
N SER A 31 -15.28 -17.45 -7.23
CA SER A 31 -15.20 -18.87 -7.58
C SER A 31 -15.97 -19.76 -6.59
N GLN A 32 -16.04 -19.34 -5.33
CA GLN A 32 -16.93 -19.90 -4.32
C GLN A 32 -18.08 -18.93 -4.12
N VAL A 33 -19.28 -19.34 -4.53
CA VAL A 33 -20.48 -18.50 -4.44
C VAL A 33 -20.88 -18.38 -2.97
N PRO A 34 -20.93 -17.17 -2.39
CA PRO A 34 -21.34 -16.98 -1.01
C PRO A 34 -22.85 -17.16 -0.84
N ASP A 35 -23.27 -17.36 0.41
CA ASP A 35 -24.68 -17.47 0.76
C ASP A 35 -25.42 -16.13 0.51
N LEU A 36 -26.67 -16.22 0.09
CA LEU A 36 -27.53 -15.06 -0.16
C LEU A 36 -28.18 -14.62 1.15
N SER A 37 -27.92 -13.38 1.56
CA SER A 37 -28.56 -12.72 2.70
C SER A 37 -29.70 -11.81 2.26
N SER A 38 -30.70 -11.61 3.13
CA SER A 38 -31.76 -10.62 2.90
C SER A 38 -31.27 -9.16 2.94
N GLN A 39 -30.08 -8.94 3.51
CA GLN A 39 -29.52 -7.60 3.72
C GLN A 39 -28.60 -7.13 2.60
N SER A 40 -28.21 -8.00 1.66
CA SER A 40 -27.27 -7.64 0.59
C SER A 40 -27.50 -8.45 -0.69
N PRO A 41 -27.37 -7.83 -1.87
CA PRO A 41 -27.45 -8.56 -3.13
C PRO A 41 -26.25 -9.51 -3.27
N LEU A 42 -26.51 -10.67 -3.88
CA LEU A 42 -25.45 -11.55 -4.38
C LEU A 42 -25.15 -11.19 -5.83
N ILE A 43 -23.90 -10.83 -6.10
CA ILE A 43 -23.42 -10.51 -7.44
C ILE A 43 -22.43 -11.61 -7.86
N ILE A 44 -22.69 -12.22 -9.00
CA ILE A 44 -21.79 -13.15 -9.65
C ILE A 44 -21.46 -12.55 -11.01
N SER A 45 -20.17 -12.39 -11.29
CA SER A 45 -19.68 -11.77 -12.52
C SER A 45 -18.71 -12.71 -13.23
N GLY A 46 -18.56 -12.56 -14.54
CA GLY A 46 -17.75 -13.52 -15.28
C GLY A 46 -17.63 -13.22 -16.76
N ARG A 47 -16.87 -14.08 -17.42
CA ARG A 47 -16.70 -14.10 -18.88
C ARG A 47 -17.10 -15.47 -19.37
N TYR A 48 -17.69 -15.50 -20.55
CA TYR A 48 -18.07 -16.73 -21.20
C TYR A 48 -17.72 -16.70 -22.67
N ARG A 49 -17.59 -17.89 -23.27
CA ARG A 49 -17.43 -18.09 -24.70
C ARG A 49 -18.59 -18.92 -25.23
N GLY A 50 -19.15 -18.49 -26.36
CA GLY A 50 -20.29 -19.14 -26.99
C GLY A 50 -21.59 -18.36 -26.79
N ILE A 51 -22.70 -19.07 -26.74
CA ILE A 51 -24.05 -18.50 -26.60
C ILE A 51 -24.48 -18.65 -25.14
N PHE A 52 -24.90 -17.56 -24.49
CA PHE A 52 -25.43 -17.62 -23.14
C PHE A 52 -26.89 -18.12 -23.19
N PRO A 53 -27.33 -19.01 -22.27
CA PRO A 53 -28.69 -19.51 -22.29
C PRO A 53 -29.72 -18.40 -22.03
N GLU A 54 -30.93 -18.50 -22.59
CA GLU A 54 -32.01 -17.54 -22.35
C GLU A 54 -32.51 -17.56 -20.89
N LYS A 55 -32.33 -18.70 -20.21
CA LYS A 55 -32.70 -18.90 -18.81
C LYS A 55 -31.54 -19.50 -18.04
N LEU A 56 -31.21 -18.90 -16.90
CA LEU A 56 -30.19 -19.40 -16.00
C LEU A 56 -30.86 -20.13 -14.82
N LYS A 57 -30.62 -21.43 -14.70
CA LYS A 57 -31.14 -22.21 -13.57
C LYS A 57 -30.21 -22.06 -12.36
N VAL A 58 -30.75 -21.52 -11.27
CA VAL A 58 -30.05 -21.38 -9.99
C VAL A 58 -30.67 -22.33 -8.97
N ARG A 59 -29.81 -23.03 -8.23
CA ARG A 59 -30.19 -23.94 -7.15
C ARG A 59 -29.53 -23.50 -5.85
N GLY A 60 -30.14 -23.88 -4.72
CA GLY A 60 -29.55 -23.72 -3.40
C GLY A 60 -30.37 -24.43 -2.34
N VAL A 61 -30.04 -24.20 -1.07
CA VAL A 61 -30.69 -24.78 0.10
C VAL A 61 -31.25 -23.66 0.96
N VAL A 62 -32.52 -23.74 1.32
CA VAL A 62 -33.18 -22.77 2.21
C VAL A 62 -33.09 -23.22 3.67
N SER A 63 -33.50 -22.36 4.61
CA SER A 63 -33.34 -22.58 6.06
C SER A 63 -33.97 -23.87 6.62
N ASP A 64 -34.98 -24.43 5.95
CA ASP A 64 -35.60 -25.71 6.34
C ASP A 64 -34.87 -26.95 5.76
N MET A 65 -33.68 -26.74 5.20
CA MET A 65 -32.84 -27.75 4.54
C MET A 65 -33.43 -28.34 3.26
N SER A 66 -34.53 -27.78 2.74
CA SER A 66 -35.08 -28.19 1.46
C SER A 66 -34.31 -27.58 0.28
N ASN A 67 -34.33 -28.29 -0.86
CA ASN A 67 -33.72 -27.80 -2.09
C ASN A 67 -34.64 -26.76 -2.75
N TYR A 68 -34.08 -25.61 -3.08
CA TYR A 68 -34.73 -24.56 -3.84
C TYR A 68 -34.12 -24.47 -5.25
N SER A 69 -34.97 -24.19 -6.24
CA SER A 69 -34.55 -24.00 -7.62
C SER A 69 -35.40 -22.92 -8.27
N VAL A 70 -34.76 -22.02 -9.00
CA VAL A 70 -35.41 -20.95 -9.75
C VAL A 70 -34.76 -20.80 -11.12
N ASP A 71 -35.57 -20.55 -12.13
CA ASP A 71 -35.08 -20.19 -13.47
C ASP A 71 -35.13 -18.66 -13.61
N LEU A 72 -33.97 -18.04 -13.79
CA LEU A 72 -33.83 -16.60 -13.98
C LEU A 72 -33.85 -16.27 -15.47
N GLU A 73 -34.62 -15.27 -15.87
CA GLU A 73 -34.62 -14.77 -17.25
C GLU A 73 -33.36 -13.92 -17.49
N VAL A 74 -32.65 -14.24 -18.58
CA VAL A 74 -31.45 -13.50 -18.96
C VAL A 74 -31.83 -12.25 -19.73
N GLN A 75 -31.24 -11.12 -19.33
CA GLN A 75 -31.40 -9.85 -20.00
C GLN A 75 -30.08 -9.43 -20.62
N GLU A 76 -30.11 -9.09 -21.91
CA GLU A 76 -28.96 -8.54 -22.61
C GLU A 76 -28.88 -7.03 -22.39
N SER A 77 -27.71 -6.56 -21.92
CA SER A 77 -27.37 -5.15 -21.85
C SER A 77 -26.16 -4.87 -22.73
N LYS A 78 -26.18 -3.74 -23.45
CA LYS A 78 -25.06 -3.27 -24.28
C LYS A 78 -24.14 -2.31 -23.52
N GLU A 79 -24.26 -2.24 -22.20
CA GLU A 79 -23.48 -1.29 -21.41
C GLU A 79 -22.06 -1.79 -21.14
N ASP A 80 -21.08 -0.97 -21.51
CA ASP A 80 -19.66 -1.22 -21.26
C ASP A 80 -19.30 -1.31 -19.76
N PHE A 81 -20.21 -0.87 -18.87
CA PHE A 81 -20.00 -0.89 -17.43
C PHE A 81 -19.83 -2.30 -16.85
N VAL A 82 -20.47 -3.31 -17.45
CA VAL A 82 -20.36 -4.71 -17.01
C VAL A 82 -18.91 -5.21 -17.12
N ILE A 83 -18.21 -4.81 -18.18
CA ILE A 83 -16.80 -5.18 -18.38
C ILE A 83 -15.93 -4.61 -17.26
N LYS A 84 -16.18 -3.35 -16.88
CA LYS A 84 -15.46 -2.68 -15.78
C LYS A 84 -15.77 -3.33 -14.43
N MET A 85 -17.03 -3.70 -14.17
CA MET A 85 -17.39 -4.43 -12.94
C MET A 85 -16.65 -5.76 -12.83
N VAL A 86 -16.60 -6.54 -13.91
CA VAL A 86 -15.86 -7.83 -13.93
C VAL A 86 -14.37 -7.59 -13.68
N ALA A 87 -13.77 -6.58 -14.30
CA ALA A 87 -12.37 -6.24 -14.09
C ALA A 87 -12.09 -5.84 -12.63
N LYS A 88 -12.98 -5.06 -12.01
CA LYS A 88 -12.87 -4.67 -10.61
C LYS A 88 -12.93 -5.87 -9.67
N GLU A 89 -13.89 -6.77 -9.88
CA GLU A 89 -14.03 -7.99 -9.07
C GLU A 89 -12.79 -8.89 -9.20
N GLN A 90 -12.27 -9.05 -10.42
CA GLN A 90 -11.03 -9.78 -10.68
C GLN A 90 -9.84 -9.15 -9.95
N ILE A 91 -9.70 -7.83 -10.00
CA ILE A 91 -8.64 -7.11 -9.28
C ILE A 91 -8.76 -7.39 -7.79
N ASP A 92 -9.93 -7.24 -7.19
CA ASP A 92 -10.12 -7.40 -5.74
C ASP A 92 -9.77 -8.82 -5.25
N ILE A 93 -10.30 -9.84 -5.93
CA ILE A 93 -10.06 -11.24 -5.57
C ILE A 93 -8.58 -11.61 -5.75
N LEU A 94 -7.98 -11.23 -6.88
CA LEU A 94 -6.58 -11.55 -7.15
C LEU A 94 -5.64 -10.76 -6.23
N THR A 95 -5.99 -9.53 -5.86
CA THR A 95 -5.29 -8.76 -4.83
C THR A 95 -5.29 -9.51 -3.51
N ALA A 96 -6.46 -9.95 -3.04
CA ALA A 96 -6.59 -10.67 -1.78
C ALA A 96 -5.79 -12.00 -1.79
N GLN A 97 -5.87 -12.76 -2.89
CA GLN A 97 -5.12 -14.00 -3.06
C GLN A 97 -3.61 -13.77 -3.10
N SER A 98 -3.17 -12.75 -3.83
CA SER A 98 -1.76 -12.38 -3.92
C SER A 98 -1.23 -11.94 -2.56
N TRP A 99 -1.98 -11.10 -1.85
CA TRP A 99 -1.65 -10.68 -0.49
C TRP A 99 -1.49 -11.88 0.44
N LEU A 100 -2.47 -12.81 0.47
CA LEU A 100 -2.43 -13.97 1.37
C LEU A 100 -1.30 -14.96 1.04
N SER A 101 -1.03 -15.18 -0.25
CA SER A 101 -0.06 -16.18 -0.72
C SER A 101 1.35 -15.63 -0.94
N GLY A 102 1.52 -14.31 -1.00
CA GLY A 102 2.77 -13.66 -1.42
C GLY A 102 3.14 -13.93 -2.88
N ASN A 103 2.20 -14.36 -3.73
CA ASN A 103 2.48 -14.77 -5.11
C ASN A 103 2.68 -13.54 -6.02
N LYS A 104 3.91 -13.36 -6.51
CA LYS A 104 4.33 -12.27 -7.41
C LYS A 104 3.73 -12.33 -8.81
N ASP A 105 3.41 -13.52 -9.31
CA ASP A 105 2.76 -13.65 -10.61
C ASP A 105 1.33 -13.11 -10.57
N LEU A 106 0.65 -13.29 -9.43
CA LEU A 106 -0.65 -12.67 -9.19
C LEU A 106 -0.53 -11.14 -9.05
N GLU A 107 0.50 -10.61 -8.39
CA GLU A 107 0.75 -9.16 -8.33
C GLU A 107 0.89 -8.57 -9.74
N ALA A 108 1.72 -9.20 -10.57
CA ALA A 108 1.94 -8.77 -11.96
C ALA A 108 0.65 -8.86 -12.80
N LYS A 109 -0.15 -9.92 -12.59
CA LYS A 109 -1.45 -10.08 -13.25
C LYS A 109 -2.43 -8.98 -12.84
N VAL A 110 -2.52 -8.65 -11.55
CA VAL A 110 -3.37 -7.56 -11.06
C VAL A 110 -2.93 -6.22 -11.65
N ALA A 111 -1.63 -5.93 -11.64
CA ALA A 111 -1.09 -4.69 -12.21
C ALA A 111 -1.43 -4.55 -13.70
N LYS A 112 -1.34 -5.65 -14.45
CA LYS A 112 -1.72 -5.70 -15.87
C LYS A 112 -3.21 -5.41 -16.07
N ILE A 113 -4.10 -6.14 -15.39
CA ILE A 113 -5.56 -5.96 -15.52
C ILE A 113 -5.95 -4.53 -15.12
N SER A 114 -5.35 -4.02 -14.04
CA SER A 114 -5.55 -2.65 -13.56
C SER A 114 -5.21 -1.62 -14.63
N ALA A 115 -4.03 -1.72 -15.25
CA ALA A 115 -3.59 -0.81 -16.30
C ALA A 115 -4.44 -0.90 -17.58
N GLU A 116 -4.85 -2.11 -17.98
CA GLU A 116 -5.68 -2.33 -19.18
C GLU A 116 -7.11 -1.78 -19.02
N ASN A 117 -7.60 -1.63 -17.79
CA ASN A 117 -8.97 -1.19 -17.49
C ASN A 117 -9.04 0.21 -16.86
N ASP A 118 -7.93 0.95 -16.82
CA ASP A 118 -7.81 2.26 -16.15
C ASP A 118 -8.30 2.25 -14.69
N MET A 119 -8.01 1.16 -13.97
CA MET A 119 -8.40 0.96 -12.57
C MET A 119 -7.20 1.00 -11.64
N ILE A 120 -7.37 1.65 -10.49
CA ILE A 120 -6.37 1.66 -9.43
C ILE A 120 -6.51 0.38 -8.61
N SER A 121 -5.38 -0.25 -8.31
CA SER A 121 -5.27 -1.36 -7.36
C SER A 121 -4.12 -1.12 -6.39
N GLU A 122 -3.98 -2.03 -5.43
CA GLU A 122 -2.94 -2.00 -4.42
C GLU A 122 -1.53 -2.15 -5.01
N PHE A 123 -1.44 -2.68 -6.24
CA PHE A 123 -0.20 -2.88 -6.97
C PHE A 123 0.05 -1.82 -8.07
N THR A 124 -0.84 -0.85 -8.26
CA THR A 124 -0.67 0.22 -9.25
C THR A 124 -0.64 1.62 -8.63
N ARG A 125 -0.06 2.58 -9.36
CA ARG A 125 -0.04 4.00 -8.99
C ARG A 125 -0.36 4.86 -10.20
N MET A 126 -1.09 5.94 -9.96
CA MET A 126 -1.44 6.91 -10.99
C MET A 126 -0.50 8.11 -10.92
N PHE A 127 -0.05 8.58 -12.07
CA PHE A 127 0.77 9.78 -12.21
C PHE A 127 0.12 10.74 -13.20
N LEU A 128 0.18 12.03 -12.89
CA LEU A 128 -0.21 13.11 -13.80
C LEU A 128 1.03 13.63 -14.50
N LEU A 129 1.02 13.64 -15.83
CA LEU A 129 2.09 14.20 -16.64
C LEU A 129 1.64 15.56 -17.20
N GLU A 130 2.23 16.65 -16.71
CA GLU A 130 1.98 17.98 -17.26
C GLU A 130 2.84 18.16 -18.52
N SER A 131 2.19 18.20 -19.68
CA SER A 131 2.82 18.58 -20.94
C SER A 131 2.61 20.06 -21.20
N ASP A 132 3.69 20.82 -21.35
CA ASP A 132 3.67 22.26 -21.68
C ASP A 132 3.24 22.45 -23.16
N LYS A 133 1.98 22.17 -23.49
CA LYS A 133 1.41 22.48 -24.80
C LYS A 133 0.83 23.89 -24.74
N GLY A 134 1.65 24.84 -25.19
CA GLY A 134 1.27 26.23 -25.38
C GLY A 134 -0.10 26.38 -26.04
N ILE A 135 -0.96 27.17 -25.41
CA ILE A 135 -2.27 27.56 -25.91
C ILE A 135 -2.09 28.26 -27.27
N PRO A 136 -2.72 27.81 -28.37
CA PRO A 136 -2.70 28.54 -29.62
C PRO A 136 -3.67 29.75 -29.53
N ASN A 137 -3.07 30.94 -29.41
CA ASN A 137 -3.56 32.25 -29.85
C ASN A 137 -5.05 32.60 -29.63
N SER A 138 -5.29 33.48 -28.64
CA SER A 138 -6.29 34.56 -28.79
C SER A 138 -5.61 35.92 -28.56
N LYS A 139 -6.06 36.91 -29.33
CA LYS A 139 -5.40 38.17 -29.72
C LYS A 139 -5.11 39.17 -28.56
N PRO A 140 -4.21 40.14 -28.77
CA PRO A 140 -3.58 40.92 -27.71
C PRO A 140 -4.45 42.11 -27.28
N THR A 141 -4.49 42.40 -25.98
CA THR A 141 -4.83 43.74 -25.49
C THR A 141 -3.70 44.27 -24.62
N SER A 142 -3.27 45.46 -25.01
CA SER A 142 -2.09 46.15 -24.55
C SER A 142 -2.21 46.63 -23.10
N GLN A 143 -1.16 46.48 -22.30
CA GLN A 143 -0.71 47.60 -21.48
C GLN A 143 0.77 47.48 -21.13
N LYS A 144 1.51 48.49 -21.59
CA LYS A 144 2.92 48.78 -21.29
C LYS A 144 3.07 49.13 -19.81
N VAL A 145 4.07 48.55 -19.13
CA VAL A 145 4.99 49.32 -18.27
C VAL A 145 6.39 48.70 -18.38
N SER A 146 7.37 49.59 -18.55
CA SER A 146 8.79 49.36 -18.85
C SER A 146 9.63 49.16 -17.58
N ARG A 147 10.67 48.30 -17.64
CA ARG A 147 12.10 48.70 -17.49
C ARG A 147 13.10 47.51 -17.45
N LYS A 148 14.03 47.55 -18.42
CA LYS A 148 15.47 47.25 -18.43
C LYS A 148 16.06 45.91 -17.88
N THR A 149 16.50 45.10 -18.85
CA THR A 149 17.86 44.53 -19.07
C THR A 149 18.53 43.64 -18.02
N GLY A 150 18.68 42.35 -18.39
CA GLY A 150 19.68 41.38 -17.88
C GLY A 150 19.87 40.24 -18.91
N PRO A 151 21.05 39.60 -18.99
CA PRO A 151 21.45 38.79 -20.14
C PRO A 151 20.72 37.44 -20.22
N LYS A 152 20.44 37.02 -21.46
CA LYS A 152 19.85 35.72 -21.82
C LYS A 152 20.71 34.59 -21.24
N LYS A 153 20.22 33.88 -20.23
CA LYS A 153 20.63 32.49 -19.98
C LYS A 153 19.74 31.60 -20.84
N ALA A 154 20.37 30.67 -21.53
CA ALA A 154 19.71 29.65 -22.33
C ALA A 154 18.64 28.95 -21.46
N GLU A 155 17.42 28.89 -21.98
CA GLU A 155 16.34 28.12 -21.39
C GLU A 155 16.71 26.64 -21.51
N ASP A 156 16.94 26.02 -20.35
CA ASP A 156 16.94 24.58 -20.18
C ASP A 156 15.57 24.07 -20.66
N PRO A 157 15.47 23.06 -21.54
CA PRO A 157 14.17 22.55 -21.97
C PRO A 157 13.41 22.08 -20.73
N LYS A 158 12.32 22.78 -20.39
CA LYS A 158 11.43 22.44 -19.28
C LYS A 158 10.98 20.99 -19.45
N HIS A 159 11.55 20.11 -18.64
CA HIS A 159 11.11 18.73 -18.55
C HIS A 159 9.64 18.68 -18.13
N PRO A 160 8.80 17.81 -18.73
CA PRO A 160 7.43 17.65 -18.31
C PRO A 160 7.40 17.29 -16.81
N SER A 161 6.65 18.07 -16.03
CA SER A 161 6.51 17.83 -14.60
C SER A 161 5.66 16.56 -14.41
N THR A 162 6.15 15.62 -13.61
CA THR A 162 5.40 14.40 -13.28
C THR A 162 4.96 14.49 -11.82
N ILE A 163 3.65 14.52 -11.57
CA ILE A 163 3.06 14.55 -10.24
C ILE A 163 2.56 13.15 -9.92
N LEU A 164 3.15 12.50 -8.92
CA LEU A 164 2.64 11.25 -8.39
C LEU A 164 1.37 11.53 -7.57
N LEU A 165 0.25 10.94 -7.97
CA LEU A 165 -0.99 11.11 -7.21
C LEU A 165 -0.94 10.32 -5.90
N GLN A 166 -1.63 10.84 -4.89
CA GLN A 166 -1.74 10.16 -3.60
C GLN A 166 -2.38 8.79 -3.80
N TYR A 167 -1.77 7.76 -3.22
CA TYR A 167 -2.32 6.42 -3.23
C TYR A 167 -3.62 6.40 -2.40
N ILE A 168 -4.73 6.02 -3.04
CA ILE A 168 -6.09 6.01 -2.46
C ILE A 168 -6.46 4.61 -1.94
N GLY A 169 -5.63 3.58 -2.22
CA GLY A 169 -5.91 2.23 -1.77
C GLY A 169 -5.80 2.07 -0.25
N ILE A 170 -6.50 1.05 0.28
CA ILE A 170 -6.54 0.75 1.71
C ILE A 170 -5.18 0.18 2.19
N GLY A 171 -4.39 -0.37 1.26
CA GLY A 171 -3.12 -1.02 1.55
C GLY A 171 -3.32 -2.47 2.00
N PHE A 172 -2.21 -3.13 2.33
CA PHE A 172 -2.21 -4.53 2.75
C PHE A 172 -2.20 -4.66 4.27
N GLY A 173 -2.96 -5.63 4.80
CA GLY A 173 -2.84 -6.05 6.19
C GLY A 173 -1.51 -6.74 6.46
N ASN A 174 -1.15 -6.90 7.74
CA ASN A 174 -0.02 -7.74 8.13
C ASN A 174 -0.54 -9.17 8.38
N ILE A 175 -0.03 -10.13 7.58
CA ILE A 175 -0.45 -11.53 7.65
C ILE A 175 -0.06 -12.14 9.00
N SER A 176 1.16 -11.90 9.48
CA SER A 176 1.62 -12.38 10.79
C SER A 176 0.74 -11.83 11.91
N ALA A 177 0.42 -10.53 11.87
CA ALA A 177 -0.49 -9.92 12.83
C ALA A 177 -1.90 -10.53 12.79
N THR A 178 -2.37 -10.91 11.59
CA THR A 178 -3.67 -11.59 11.42
C THR A 178 -3.65 -12.99 12.02
N VAL A 179 -2.58 -13.76 11.79
CA VAL A 179 -2.38 -15.10 12.35
C VAL A 179 -2.30 -15.06 13.87
N ASP A 180 -1.60 -14.07 14.42
CA ASP A 180 -1.43 -13.89 15.87
C ASP A 180 -2.62 -13.18 16.52
N ASN A 181 -3.68 -12.87 15.75
CA ASN A 181 -4.88 -12.13 16.19
C ASN A 181 -4.54 -10.83 16.92
N ILE A 182 -3.52 -10.13 16.43
CA ILE A 182 -3.04 -8.87 16.98
C ILE A 182 -4.05 -7.77 16.63
N PRO A 183 -4.58 -7.03 17.62
CA PRO A 183 -5.59 -6.02 17.35
C PRO A 183 -5.02 -4.86 16.51
N PRO A 184 -5.81 -4.33 15.56
CA PRO A 184 -5.36 -3.22 14.72
C PRO A 184 -4.99 -2.00 15.59
N GLY A 185 -3.87 -1.36 15.25
CA GLY A 185 -3.34 -0.21 15.99
C GLY A 185 -2.45 -0.56 17.19
N SER A 186 -2.26 -1.84 17.52
CA SER A 186 -1.15 -2.22 18.40
C SER A 186 0.17 -1.87 17.70
N ARG A 187 0.95 -0.96 18.28
CA ARG A 187 2.27 -0.64 17.74
C ARG A 187 3.13 -1.90 17.76
N GLU A 188 3.51 -2.39 16.58
CA GLU A 188 4.77 -3.13 16.47
C GLU A 188 5.84 -2.21 17.03
N THR A 189 6.41 -2.62 18.16
CA THR A 189 7.49 -1.88 18.79
C THR A 189 8.75 -2.17 17.97
N LYS A 190 8.84 -1.60 16.76
CA LYS A 190 10.11 -1.49 15.99
C LYS A 190 11.21 -0.75 16.76
N ALA A 191 10.94 -0.32 17.99
CA ALA A 191 11.95 0.18 18.90
C ALA A 191 12.97 -0.91 19.31
N MET A 192 12.68 -2.21 19.20
CA MET A 192 13.63 -3.25 19.64
C MET A 192 14.87 -3.33 18.74
N GLU A 193 14.71 -3.31 17.41
CA GLU A 193 15.85 -3.38 16.48
C GLU A 193 16.72 -2.12 16.50
N THR A 194 16.09 -0.93 16.56
CA THR A 194 16.83 0.33 16.67
C THR A 194 17.48 0.52 18.03
N ALA A 195 16.84 0.06 19.12
CA ALA A 195 17.41 0.15 20.46
C ALA A 195 18.56 -0.85 20.65
N GLU A 196 18.48 -2.06 20.08
CA GLU A 196 19.58 -3.02 20.08
C GLU A 196 20.77 -2.53 19.24
N ALA A 197 20.52 -1.94 18.07
CA ALA A 197 21.58 -1.33 17.26
C ALA A 197 22.25 -0.16 18.00
N LEU A 198 21.47 0.71 18.64
CA LEU A 198 21.99 1.82 19.45
C LEU A 198 22.73 1.34 20.71
N ALA A 199 22.25 0.31 21.39
CA ALA A 199 22.90 -0.26 22.56
C ALA A 199 24.22 -0.95 22.20
N LYS A 200 24.25 -1.65 21.05
CA LYS A 200 25.47 -2.29 20.52
C LYS A 200 26.53 -1.25 20.18
N GLU A 201 26.14 -0.16 19.53
CA GLU A 201 27.06 0.93 19.20
C GLU A 201 27.55 1.71 20.44
N ALA A 202 26.67 1.93 21.43
CA ALA A 202 27.05 2.55 22.71
C ALA A 202 28.01 1.67 23.53
N SER A 203 27.84 0.35 23.51
CA SER A 203 28.75 -0.59 24.19
C SER A 203 30.16 -0.60 23.59
N ASN A 204 30.27 -0.40 22.27
CA ASN A 204 31.54 -0.25 21.57
C ASN A 204 32.24 1.08 21.89
N CYS A 205 31.48 2.11 22.24
CA CYS A 205 32.03 3.38 22.72
C CYS A 205 32.70 3.19 24.10
N CYS A 206 32.04 2.48 25.02
CA CYS A 206 32.58 2.19 26.35
C CYS A 206 33.82 1.27 26.31
N SER A 207 33.86 0.28 25.41
CA SER A 207 35.02 -0.61 25.27
C SER A 207 36.24 0.10 24.67
N LYS A 208 36.05 0.97 23.67
CA LYS A 208 37.13 1.77 23.08
C LYS A 208 37.61 2.89 24.01
N CYS A 209 36.73 3.54 24.77
CA CYS A 209 37.12 4.59 25.71
C CYS A 209 37.94 4.02 26.89
N CYS A 210 37.52 2.85 27.42
CA CYS A 210 38.27 2.16 28.48
C CYS A 210 39.63 1.64 27.98
N ALA A 211 39.73 1.19 26.73
CA ALA A 211 40.99 0.69 26.18
C ALA A 211 42.03 1.78 25.89
N LYS A 212 41.61 3.01 25.54
CA LYS A 212 42.52 4.06 25.04
C LYS A 212 42.84 5.18 26.03
N VAL A 213 41.98 5.45 27.01
CA VAL A 213 42.15 6.60 27.93
C VAL A 213 42.34 6.18 29.38
N CYS A 214 41.93 4.98 29.79
CA CYS A 214 42.06 4.56 31.18
C CYS A 214 42.37 3.08 31.30
N GLY A 215 43.66 2.72 31.30
CA GLY A 215 44.15 1.36 31.59
C GLY A 215 43.82 0.82 32.98
N HIS A 216 42.84 1.40 33.69
CA HIS A 216 42.42 0.98 35.03
C HIS A 216 40.92 1.16 35.32
N CYS A 217 40.10 1.58 34.36
CA CYS A 217 38.66 1.76 34.63
C CYS A 217 37.86 0.53 34.16
N CYS A 218 37.42 -0.30 35.11
CA CYS A 218 36.44 -1.34 34.82
C CYS A 218 35.05 -0.71 34.63
N CYS A 219 34.23 -1.28 33.75
CA CYS A 219 32.89 -0.79 33.38
C CYS A 219 31.99 -0.48 34.60
N MET A 220 32.14 -1.21 35.71
CA MET A 220 31.41 -0.96 36.95
C MET A 220 31.83 0.33 37.67
N CYS A 221 33.07 0.79 37.53
CA CYS A 221 33.52 2.08 38.08
C CYS A 221 32.94 3.27 37.32
N CYS A 222 32.83 3.18 35.98
CA CYS A 222 32.14 4.20 35.18
C CYS A 222 30.66 4.30 35.56
N ILE A 223 29.96 3.16 35.66
CA ILE A 223 28.54 3.15 36.08
C ILE A 223 28.37 3.75 37.48
N ARG A 224 29.29 3.46 38.41
CA ARG A 224 29.25 3.97 39.79
C ARG A 224 29.64 5.44 39.91
N ALA A 225 30.46 5.96 39.01
CA ALA A 225 30.77 7.39 38.91
C ALA A 225 29.60 8.16 38.29
N CYS A 226 29.02 7.62 37.20
CA CYS A 226 27.85 8.20 36.54
C CYS A 226 26.61 8.18 37.45
N SER A 227 26.43 7.17 38.31
CA SER A 227 25.33 7.14 39.28
C SER A 227 25.48 8.11 40.45
N ARG A 228 26.66 8.72 40.61
CA ARG A 228 26.94 9.76 41.60
C ARG A 228 26.98 11.16 41.01
N MET A 229 26.76 11.29 39.70
CA MET A 229 26.71 12.60 39.04
C MET A 229 25.42 13.34 39.38
N ASN A 230 25.56 14.62 39.69
CA ASN A 230 24.43 15.54 39.85
C ASN A 230 23.76 15.79 38.47
N ASP A 231 22.45 15.99 38.45
CA ASP A 231 21.64 16.15 37.23
C ASP A 231 22.16 17.27 36.33
N GLN A 232 22.64 18.38 36.90
CA GLN A 232 23.24 19.48 36.12
C GLN A 232 24.55 19.08 35.44
N CYS A 233 25.36 18.22 36.07
CA CYS A 233 26.60 17.72 35.50
C CYS A 233 26.31 16.70 34.39
N ALA A 234 25.26 15.88 34.55
CA ALA A 234 24.79 14.97 33.50
C ALA A 234 24.33 15.73 32.25
N VAL A 235 23.57 16.82 32.40
CA VAL A 235 23.13 17.64 31.27
C VAL A 235 24.32 18.25 30.50
N VAL A 236 25.29 18.84 31.21
CA VAL A 236 26.48 19.43 30.58
C VAL A 236 27.33 18.37 29.86
N LEU A 237 27.50 17.19 30.47
CA LEU A 237 28.24 16.09 29.85
C LEU A 237 27.54 15.59 28.59
N THR A 238 26.21 15.49 28.62
CA THR A 238 25.41 15.06 27.45
C THR A 238 25.54 16.07 26.32
N GLN A 239 25.45 17.37 26.62
CA GLN A 239 25.64 18.44 25.63
C GLN A 239 27.05 18.43 25.03
N LEU A 240 28.09 18.21 25.85
CA LEU A 240 29.47 18.09 25.39
C LEU A 240 29.64 16.89 24.46
N CYS A 241 29.10 15.72 24.82
CA CYS A 241 29.14 14.52 24.00
C CYS A 241 28.38 14.69 22.68
N SER A 242 27.21 15.35 22.70
CA SER A 242 26.47 15.69 21.48
C SER A 242 27.26 16.64 20.59
N ALA A 243 27.91 17.68 21.15
CA ALA A 243 28.75 18.60 20.39
C ALA A 243 29.97 17.89 19.77
N LEU A 244 30.60 16.96 20.50
CA LEU A 244 31.71 16.14 20.00
C LEU A 244 31.26 15.16 18.90
N ALA A 245 30.04 14.61 19.00
CA ALA A 245 29.47 13.78 17.94
C ALA A 245 29.22 14.60 16.65
N CYS A 246 28.73 15.84 16.79
CA CYS A 246 28.57 16.75 15.65
C CYS A 246 29.92 17.13 15.01
N LEU A 247 31.00 17.24 15.78
CA LEU A 247 32.35 17.44 15.26
C LEU A 247 32.88 16.21 14.52
N GLY A 248 32.56 15.00 14.98
CA GLY A 248 32.86 13.74 14.29
C GLY A 248 32.14 13.62 12.93
N CYS A 249 30.90 14.12 12.83
CA CYS A 249 30.19 14.22 11.54
C CYS A 249 30.86 15.20 10.57
N PHE A 250 31.48 16.27 11.07
CA PHE A 250 32.25 17.20 10.24
C PHE A 250 33.50 16.55 9.64
N SER A 251 34.17 15.65 10.38
CA SER A 251 35.33 14.89 9.90
C SER A 251 34.97 13.89 8.79
N CYS A 252 33.75 13.36 8.79
CA CYS A 252 33.24 12.53 7.68
C CYS A 252 32.88 13.35 6.44
N CYS A 253 32.55 14.64 6.60
CA CYS A 253 32.16 15.51 5.50
C CYS A 253 33.34 16.05 4.68
N GLU A 254 34.53 16.15 5.30
CA GLU A 254 35.76 16.56 4.61
C GLU A 254 36.34 15.44 3.71
N ALA A 255 35.99 14.18 3.98
CA ALA A 255 36.42 13.02 3.19
C ALA A 255 35.58 12.78 1.91
N CYS A 256 34.46 13.50 1.72
CA CYS A 256 33.58 13.33 0.56
C CYS A 256 33.72 14.42 -0.52
N SER A 257 34.64 15.37 -0.33
CA SER A 257 34.83 16.49 -1.27
C SER A 257 36.27 16.52 -1.80
N GLY A 258 36.53 15.68 -2.81
CA GLY A 258 37.67 15.84 -3.72
C GLY A 258 38.77 14.79 -3.58
N ASN A 259 38.75 13.82 -4.49
CA ASN A 259 39.91 13.48 -5.33
C ASN A 259 39.51 12.49 -6.43
N ASP A 260 39.11 13.00 -7.60
CA ASP A 260 39.32 12.28 -8.86
C ASP A 260 40.22 13.20 -9.73
N GLY A 261 41.51 12.88 -9.70
CA GLY A 261 42.50 13.28 -10.70
C GLY A 261 42.90 12.05 -11.51
#